data_AF-A0A0H4XM73-F1
#
_entry.id   AF-A0A0H4XM73-F1
#
_cell.length_a   1.000
_cell.length_b   1.000
_cell.length_c   1.000
_cell.angle_alpha   90.00
_cell.angle_beta   90.00
_cell.angle_gamma   90.00
#
_symmetry.space_group_name_H-M   'P 1'
#
loop_
_entity.id
_entity.type
_entity.pdbx_description
1 polymer ?
#
loop_
_entity_poly.entity_id
_entity_poly.type
_entity_poly.pdbx_seq_one_letter_code
_entity_poly.pdbx_strand_id
1 'polypeptide(L)'
;MFASACGFYKWDMENACHAVERSKVRELQIKEEDVLTLAASWAAERARTSQGQRFWDAIANVTPTSKAEVFRSAAREAGIKDCPFAEQLHAAVLADELEREQRLQKLQQESSPAPESAAPEAEGP
;
A
#
# COMPACT_ATOMS: atom_id res chain seq x y z
N MET A 1 18.76 -29.75 -18.73
CA MET A 1 17.77 -28.78 -19.25
C MET A 1 17.54 -27.70 -18.21
N PHE A 2 18.19 -26.53 -18.34
CA PHE A 2 18.08 -25.40 -17.40
C PHE A 2 16.95 -24.42 -17.80
N ALA A 3 15.76 -24.96 -18.07
CA ALA A 3 14.57 -24.14 -18.38
C ALA A 3 13.70 -23.82 -17.14
N SER A 4 14.08 -24.29 -15.94
CA SER A 4 13.14 -24.43 -14.82
C SER A 4 13.32 -23.47 -13.64
N ALA A 5 14.15 -22.43 -13.71
CA ALA A 5 14.26 -21.45 -12.62
C ALA A 5 13.58 -20.12 -12.96
N CYS A 6 13.86 -19.55 -14.15
CA CYS A 6 13.30 -18.25 -14.52
C CYS A 6 11.82 -18.30 -14.95
N GLY A 7 11.37 -19.40 -15.58
CA GLY A 7 9.97 -19.57 -15.96
C GLY A 7 9.00 -19.72 -14.78
N PHE A 8 9.49 -20.23 -13.65
CA PHE A 8 8.65 -20.46 -12.46
C PHE A 8 8.58 -19.23 -11.56
N TYR A 9 9.67 -18.45 -11.42
CA TYR A 9 9.63 -17.22 -10.62
C TYR A 9 8.73 -16.16 -11.27
N LYS A 10 8.71 -16.10 -12.61
CA LYS A 10 7.76 -15.26 -13.34
C LYS A 10 6.31 -15.55 -12.94
N TRP A 11 5.95 -16.81 -12.76
CA TRP A 11 4.59 -17.20 -12.35
C TRP A 11 4.26 -16.73 -10.92
N ASP A 12 5.20 -16.84 -9.99
CA ASP A 12 5.03 -16.31 -8.62
C ASP A 12 4.80 -14.79 -8.66
N MET A 13 5.59 -14.07 -9.46
CA MET A 13 5.45 -12.62 -9.60
C MET A 13 4.17 -12.22 -10.36
N GLU A 14 3.68 -13.02 -11.31
CA GLU A 14 2.38 -12.79 -11.95
C GLU A 14 1.24 -12.91 -10.95
N ASN A 15 1.28 -13.91 -10.06
CA ASN A 15 0.31 -14.01 -8.97
C ASN A 15 0.41 -12.83 -8.01
N ALA A 16 1.62 -12.39 -7.68
CA ALA A 16 1.84 -11.24 -6.82
C ALA A 16 1.28 -9.94 -7.43
N CYS A 17 1.59 -9.68 -8.70
CA CYS A 17 1.16 -8.46 -9.40
C CYS A 17 -0.35 -8.41 -9.67
N HIS A 18 -1.00 -9.56 -9.83
CA HIS A 18 -2.44 -9.67 -10.07
C HIS A 18 -3.19 -10.23 -8.85
N ALA A 19 -2.63 -10.11 -7.65
CA ALA A 19 -3.16 -10.76 -6.46
C ALA A 19 -4.61 -10.35 -6.14
N VAL A 20 -4.96 -9.07 -6.30
CA VAL A 20 -6.33 -8.56 -6.05
C VAL A 20 -7.35 -9.20 -6.99
N GLU A 21 -7.01 -9.28 -8.28
CA GLU A 21 -7.86 -9.89 -9.31
C GLU A 21 -7.99 -11.40 -9.10
N ARG A 22 -6.86 -12.10 -8.95
CA ARG A 22 -6.80 -13.56 -8.91
C ARG A 22 -7.30 -14.16 -7.60
N SER A 23 -7.18 -13.43 -6.49
CA SER A 23 -7.74 -13.83 -5.20
C SER A 23 -9.26 -13.63 -5.12
N LYS A 24 -9.83 -12.77 -5.99
CA LYS A 24 -11.22 -12.32 -5.91
C LYS A 24 -11.59 -11.71 -4.55
N VAL A 25 -10.60 -11.16 -3.84
CA VAL A 25 -10.77 -10.63 -2.48
C VAL A 25 -11.84 -9.53 -2.40
N ARG A 26 -12.05 -8.77 -3.47
CA ARG A 26 -13.09 -7.72 -3.56
C ARG A 26 -14.52 -8.28 -3.66
N GLU A 27 -14.69 -9.56 -3.96
CA GLU A 27 -16.00 -10.23 -3.93
C GLU A 27 -16.41 -10.61 -2.49
N LEU A 28 -15.48 -10.51 -1.53
CA LEU A 28 -15.74 -10.79 -0.11
C LEU A 28 -16.40 -9.58 0.57
N GLN A 29 -17.26 -9.83 1.56
CA GLN A 29 -17.83 -8.79 2.42
C GLN A 29 -16.81 -8.33 3.47
N ILE A 30 -15.79 -7.62 3.02
CA ILE A 30 -14.70 -7.08 3.85
C ILE A 30 -14.59 -5.57 3.67
N LYS A 31 -13.80 -4.93 4.53
CA LYS A 31 -13.48 -3.52 4.37
C LYS A 31 -12.44 -3.32 3.26
N GLU A 32 -12.50 -2.18 2.59
CA GLU A 32 -11.54 -1.83 1.53
C GLU A 32 -10.10 -1.76 2.05
N GLU A 33 -9.89 -1.34 3.30
CA GLU A 33 -8.58 -1.31 3.97
C GLU A 33 -7.90 -2.68 4.08
N ASP A 34 -8.68 -3.77 4.05
CA ASP A 34 -8.17 -5.15 4.19
C ASP A 34 -7.81 -5.80 2.84
N VAL A 35 -8.29 -5.23 1.72
CA VAL A 35 -8.19 -5.82 0.37
C VAL A 35 -6.75 -6.14 -0.02
N LEU A 36 -5.83 -5.18 0.15
CA LEU A 36 -4.43 -5.35 -0.26
C LEU A 36 -3.68 -6.34 0.63
N THR A 37 -3.97 -6.33 1.93
CA THR A 37 -3.38 -7.26 2.90
C THR A 37 -3.79 -8.70 2.59
N LEU A 38 -5.08 -8.93 2.35
CA LEU A 38 -5.59 -10.27 2.04
C LEU A 38 -5.15 -10.76 0.65
N ALA A 39 -5.07 -9.86 -0.34
CA ALA A 39 -4.49 -10.19 -1.64
C ALA A 39 -3.00 -10.58 -1.51
N ALA A 40 -2.21 -9.84 -0.73
CA ALA A 40 -0.81 -10.17 -0.46
C ALA A 40 -0.69 -11.56 0.19
N SER A 41 -1.49 -11.86 1.23
CA SER A 41 -1.50 -13.17 1.89
C SER A 41 -1.81 -14.30 0.91
N TRP A 42 -2.83 -14.12 0.07
CA TRP A 42 -3.20 -15.11 -0.96
C TRP A 42 -2.04 -15.40 -1.93
N ALA A 43 -1.29 -14.36 -2.33
CA ALA A 43 -0.16 -14.50 -3.23
C ALA A 43 1.06 -15.12 -2.54
N ALA A 44 1.32 -14.77 -1.28
CA ALA A 44 2.39 -15.33 -0.48
C ALA A 44 2.22 -16.85 -0.27
N GLU A 45 1.01 -17.31 0.08
CA GLU A 45 0.68 -18.74 0.22
C GLU A 45 0.89 -19.55 -1.07
N ARG A 46 0.86 -18.86 -2.22
CA ARG A 46 0.98 -19.48 -3.55
C ARG A 46 2.37 -19.39 -4.14
N ALA A 47 3.32 -18.73 -3.49
CA ALA A 47 4.69 -18.67 -3.96
C ALA A 47 5.34 -20.06 -3.94
N ARG A 48 5.66 -20.60 -5.13
CA ARG A 48 6.15 -21.97 -5.29
C ARG A 48 7.66 -22.06 -5.41
N THR A 49 8.31 -21.00 -5.89
CA THR A 49 9.77 -20.99 -6.03
C THR A 49 10.44 -20.51 -4.76
N SER A 50 11.66 -20.98 -4.52
CA SER A 50 12.51 -20.47 -3.43
C SER A 50 12.77 -18.97 -3.57
N GLN A 51 12.80 -18.44 -4.80
CA GLN A 51 12.93 -17.01 -5.05
C GLN A 51 11.66 -16.25 -4.67
N GLY A 52 10.48 -16.77 -5.02
CA GLY A 52 9.18 -16.22 -4.62
C GLY A 52 8.99 -16.21 -3.12
N GLN A 53 9.33 -17.31 -2.43
CA GLN A 53 9.26 -17.41 -0.97
C GLN A 53 10.19 -16.38 -0.31
N ARG A 54 11.46 -16.30 -0.75
CA ARG A 54 12.41 -15.29 -0.26
C ARG A 54 11.94 -13.86 -0.51
N PHE A 55 11.29 -13.60 -1.64
CA PHE A 55 10.73 -12.29 -1.94
C PHE A 55 9.66 -11.90 -0.91
N TRP A 56 8.72 -12.81 -0.60
CA TRP A 56 7.69 -12.57 0.41
C TRP A 56 8.24 -12.48 1.84
N ASP A 57 9.29 -13.23 2.17
CA ASP A 57 9.99 -13.09 3.46
C ASP A 57 10.68 -11.72 3.57
N ALA A 58 11.29 -11.24 2.48
CA ALA A 58 11.98 -9.97 2.45
C ALA A 58 10.99 -8.78 2.52
N ILE A 59 9.89 -8.82 1.76
CA ILE A 59 8.93 -7.70 1.68
C ILE A 59 8.25 -7.41 3.02
N ALA A 60 8.16 -8.41 3.91
CA ALA A 60 7.64 -8.23 5.27
C ALA A 60 8.45 -7.20 6.08
N ASN A 61 9.74 -7.04 5.76
CA ASN A 61 10.67 -6.14 6.46
C ASN A 61 10.90 -4.82 5.70
N VAL A 62 10.28 -4.64 4.54
CA VAL A 62 10.37 -3.40 3.76
C VAL A 62 9.40 -2.36 4.33
N THR A 63 9.85 -1.10 4.42
CA THR A 63 9.01 0.03 4.83
C THR A 63 7.78 0.15 3.93
N PRO A 64 6.58 0.46 4.47
CA PRO A 64 5.35 0.54 3.66
C PRO A 64 5.49 1.42 2.41
N THR A 65 6.16 2.56 2.54
CA THR A 65 6.40 3.53 1.47
C THR A 65 7.24 2.98 0.31
N SER A 66 8.12 2.01 0.58
CA SER A 66 9.03 1.44 -0.42
C SER A 66 8.52 0.13 -1.03
N LYS A 67 7.46 -0.49 -0.47
CA LYS A 67 6.96 -1.78 -0.94
C LYS A 67 6.57 -1.74 -2.41
N ALA A 68 5.86 -0.71 -2.86
CA ALA A 68 5.45 -0.57 -4.25
C ALA A 68 6.65 -0.61 -5.23
N GLU A 69 7.73 0.11 -4.91
CA GLU A 69 8.94 0.12 -5.74
C GLU A 69 9.61 -1.26 -5.79
N VAL A 70 9.71 -1.94 -4.65
CA VAL A 70 10.28 -3.29 -4.58
C VAL A 70 9.46 -4.27 -5.42
N PHE A 71 8.12 -4.19 -5.38
CA PHE A 71 7.26 -4.98 -6.28
C PHE A 71 7.50 -4.66 -7.75
N ARG A 72 7.61 -3.38 -8.13
CA ARG A 72 7.90 -2.98 -9.53
C ARG A 72 9.24 -3.52 -10.01
N SER A 73 10.29 -3.42 -9.19
CA SER A 73 11.63 -3.94 -9.54
C SER A 73 11.60 -5.44 -9.74
N ALA A 74 11.04 -6.19 -8.78
CA ALA A 74 10.92 -7.63 -8.85
C ALA A 74 10.07 -8.10 -10.05
N ALA A 75 8.97 -7.40 -10.34
CA ALA A 75 8.14 -7.68 -11.51
C ALA A 75 8.91 -7.49 -12.83
N ARG A 76 9.67 -6.39 -12.94
CA ARG A 76 10.50 -6.09 -14.12
C ARG A 76 11.60 -7.14 -14.31
N GLU A 77 12.29 -7.53 -13.23
CA GLU A 77 13.31 -8.57 -13.24
C GLU A 77 12.75 -9.93 -13.68
N ALA A 78 11.50 -10.23 -13.29
CA ALA A 78 10.78 -11.42 -13.72
C ALA A 78 10.20 -11.34 -15.14
N GLY A 79 10.35 -10.20 -15.83
CA GLY A 79 9.83 -9.98 -17.19
C GLY A 79 8.32 -9.74 -17.26
N ILE A 80 7.73 -9.17 -16.20
CA ILE A 80 6.35 -8.72 -16.13
C ILE A 80 6.30 -7.24 -16.46
N LYS A 81 5.42 -6.85 -17.38
CA LYS A 81 5.31 -5.47 -17.87
C LYS A 81 4.55 -4.57 -16.90
N ASP A 82 3.43 -5.07 -16.37
CA ASP A 82 2.50 -4.30 -15.55
C ASP A 82 2.30 -4.99 -14.20
N CYS A 83 2.37 -4.23 -13.11
CA CYS A 83 2.14 -4.73 -11.76
C CYS A 83 1.05 -3.92 -11.04
N PRO A 84 -0.25 -4.18 -11.31
CA PRO A 84 -1.36 -3.42 -10.73
C PRO A 84 -1.37 -3.42 -9.20
N PHE A 85 -0.86 -4.49 -8.57
CA PHE A 85 -0.72 -4.55 -7.11
C PHE A 85 0.25 -3.50 -6.57
N ALA A 86 1.37 -3.25 -7.27
CA ALA A 86 2.34 -2.23 -6.88
C ALA A 86 1.74 -0.82 -6.95
N GLU A 87 0.93 -0.55 -7.97
CA GLU A 87 0.28 0.75 -8.13
C GLU A 87 -0.80 0.98 -7.06
N GLN A 88 -1.56 -0.06 -6.70
CA GLN A 88 -2.50 0.01 -5.59
C GLN A 88 -1.81 0.22 -4.25
N LEU A 89 -0.67 -0.44 -4.01
CA LEU A 89 0.14 -0.21 -2.81
C LEU A 89 0.62 1.24 -2.73
N HIS A 90 1.11 1.79 -3.84
CA HIS A 90 1.56 3.18 -3.89
C HIS A 90 0.42 4.16 -3.61
N ALA A 91 -0.74 3.95 -4.24
CA ALA A 91 -1.94 4.76 -4.00
C ALA A 91 -2.41 4.69 -2.54
N ALA A 92 -2.35 3.51 -1.91
CA ALA A 92 -2.72 3.33 -0.51
C ALA A 92 -1.77 4.10 0.43
N VAL A 93 -0.47 4.10 0.16
CA VAL A 93 0.50 4.90 0.93
C VAL A 93 0.20 6.39 0.80
N LEU A 94 -0.03 6.89 -0.42
CA LEU A 94 -0.34 8.31 -0.63
C LEU A 94 -1.64 8.73 0.06
N ALA A 95 -2.65 7.85 0.07
CA ALA A 95 -3.90 8.10 0.77
C ALA A 95 -3.70 8.21 2.30
N ASP A 96 -2.90 7.31 2.88
CA ASP A 96 -2.57 7.33 4.32
C ASP A 96 -1.76 8.58 4.71
N GLU A 97 -0.79 8.96 3.89
CA GLU A 97 -0.01 10.19 4.08
C GLU A 97 -0.91 11.43 4.05
N LEU A 98 -1.82 11.52 3.07
CA LEU A 98 -2.77 12.62 2.96
C LEU A 98 -3.72 12.69 4.16
N GLU A 99 -4.25 11.55 4.62
CA GLU A 99 -5.12 11.51 5.80
C GLU A 99 -4.37 11.97 7.05
N ARG A 100 -3.11 11.54 7.19
CA ARG A 100 -2.24 11.96 8.30
C ARG A 100 -1.99 13.46 8.29
N GLU A 101 -1.70 14.05 7.14
CA GLU A 101 -1.51 15.50 6.99
C GLU A 101 -2.78 16.27 7.36
N GLN A 102 -3.94 15.84 6.85
CA GLN A 102 -5.23 16.46 7.17
C GLN A 102 -5.54 16.39 8.67
N ARG A 103 -5.26 15.25 9.31
CA ARG A 103 -5.44 15.08 10.76
C ARG A 103 -4.55 16.04 11.55
N LEU A 104 -3.29 16.20 11.15
CA LEU A 104 -2.37 17.13 11.80
C LEU A 104 -2.80 18.59 11.63
N GLN A 105 -3.27 18.98 10.45
CA GLN A 105 -3.80 20.33 10.21
C GLN A 105 -5.03 20.63 11.07
N LYS A 106 -5.96 19.66 11.19
CA LYS A 106 -7.14 19.79 12.06
C LYS A 106 -6.75 20.05 13.51
N LEU A 107 -5.80 19.27 14.03
CA LEU A 107 -5.29 19.43 15.40
C LEU A 107 -4.62 20.80 15.61
N GLN A 108 -3.93 21.34 14.61
CA GLN A 108 -3.31 22.67 14.69
C GLN A 108 -4.35 23.81 14.66
N GLN A 109 -5.44 23.65 13.91
CA GLN A 109 -6.55 24.61 13.91
C GLN A 109 -7.32 24.61 15.23
N GLU A 110 -7.57 23.43 15.82
CA GLU A 110 -8.25 23.30 17.11
C GLU A 110 -7.40 23.77 18.30
N SER A 111 -6.07 23.85 18.15
CA SER A 111 -5.14 24.31 19.18
C SER A 111 -4.75 25.79 19.06
N SER A 112 -5.27 26.53 18.07
CA SER A 112 -5.10 27.98 18.00
C SER A 112 -6.12 28.68 18.91
N PRO A 113 -5.70 29.46 19.93
CA PRO A 113 -6.62 30.24 20.74
C PRO A 113 -7.33 31.27 19.87
N ALA A 114 -8.66 31.35 20.00
CA ALA A 114 -9.46 32.38 19.33
C ALA A 114 -8.88 33.76 19.64
N PRO A 115 -8.85 34.71 18.67
CA PRO A 115 -8.48 36.09 18.97
C PRO A 115 -9.43 36.60 20.06
N GLU A 116 -8.83 36.97 21.19
CA GLU A 116 -9.51 37.53 22.34
C GLU A 116 -10.43 38.65 21.85
N SER A 117 -11.73 38.44 22.05
CA SER A 117 -12.80 39.38 21.70
C SER A 117 -12.44 40.77 22.21
N ALA A 118 -12.13 41.69 21.29
CA ALA A 118 -12.07 43.11 21.60
C ALA A 118 -13.42 43.51 22.21
N ALA A 119 -13.44 43.75 23.52
CA ALA A 119 -14.60 44.22 24.23
C ALA A 119 -15.05 45.56 23.63
N PRO A 120 -16.36 45.79 23.43
CA PRO A 120 -16.84 47.10 23.02
C PRO A 120 -16.66 48.05 24.19
N GLU A 121 -15.78 49.04 24.05
CA GLU A 121 -15.78 50.22 24.93
C GLU A 121 -17.10 50.97 24.72
N ALA A 122 -18.07 50.65 25.55
CA ALA A 122 -19.23 51.49 25.80
C ALA A 122 -18.90 52.34 27.03
N GLU A 123 -18.35 53.53 26.80
CA GLU A 123 -18.40 54.63 27.78
C GLU A 123 -19.15 55.80 27.14
N GLY A 124 -20.43 55.92 27.50
CA GLY A 124 -21.08 57.23 27.68
C GLY A 124 -20.77 57.75 29.09
N PRO A 125 -21.08 59.02 29.43
CA PRO A 125 -22.25 59.78 28.98
C PRO A 125 -21.97 61.04 28.15
#